data_AF-A0A564ZJL8-F1
#
_entry.id   AF-A0A564ZJL8-F1
#
_cell.length_a   1.000
_cell.length_b   1.000
_cell.length_c   1.000
_cell.angle_alpha   90.00
_cell.angle_beta   90.00
_cell.angle_gamma   90.00
#
_symmetry.space_group_name_H-M   'P 1'
#
loop_
_entity.id
_entity.type
_entity.pdbx_description
1 polymer ?
#
loop_
_entity_poly.entity_id
_entity_poly.type
_entity_poly.pdbx_seq_one_letter_code
_entity_poly.pdbx_strand_id
1 'polypeptide(L)'
;MEDKDFDVVGVRRNGLIVGYVERAQLCEGTLEQHLRCFEEQLLLDESSSILGALQLLAQSPRIFVRVMGKVWAIVTKGDLQKAPVRMWLFGIVSLIEMQFLRLIRAVYPQESWKSMISKERLDKARQLLEDRQRRNEAIDLADCLQFADKRTIILKTAELHSAIGFTSSNTAESILEELEQLRNELAHAQDIITGRWPGLVDLAKKAEQILEACEECEPQPTS
;
A
#
# COMPACT_ATOMS: atom_id res chain seq x y z
N MET A 1 6.19 17.10 -28.74
CA MET A 1 5.40 16.58 -27.60
C MET A 1 4.43 15.51 -28.07
N GLU A 2 3.84 15.67 -29.26
CA GLU A 2 2.97 14.68 -29.91
C GLU A 2 3.66 13.35 -30.22
N ASP A 3 4.85 13.36 -30.85
CA ASP A 3 5.57 12.12 -31.23
C ASP A 3 5.87 11.16 -30.07
N LYS A 4 5.99 11.69 -28.85
CA LYS A 4 6.26 10.91 -27.63
C LYS A 4 5.07 10.85 -26.67
N ASP A 5 3.94 11.41 -27.08
CA ASP A 5 2.72 11.57 -26.30
C ASP A 5 2.94 12.10 -24.88
N PHE A 6 3.71 13.20 -24.77
CA PHE A 6 3.95 13.86 -23.50
C PHE A 6 3.03 15.06 -23.33
N ASP A 7 2.28 15.08 -22.21
CA ASP A 7 1.48 16.23 -21.79
C ASP A 7 2.32 17.34 -21.18
N VAL A 8 3.48 17.01 -20.61
CA VAL A 8 4.35 17.93 -19.89
C VAL A 8 5.81 17.69 -20.25
N VAL A 9 6.56 18.76 -20.46
CA VAL A 9 8.02 18.70 -20.63
C VAL A 9 8.72 19.76 -19.79
N GLY A 10 9.84 19.38 -19.17
CA GLY A 10 10.69 20.31 -18.44
C GLY A 10 11.47 21.23 -19.38
N VAL A 11 11.57 22.51 -19.03
CA VAL A 11 12.36 23.51 -19.76
C VAL A 11 13.72 23.67 -19.10
N ARG A 12 14.79 23.57 -19.90
CA ARG A 12 16.17 23.71 -19.43
C ARG A 12 16.79 25.04 -19.86
N ARG A 13 17.50 25.69 -18.95
CA ARG A 13 18.36 26.86 -19.21
C ARG A 13 19.73 26.59 -18.59
N ASN A 14 20.79 26.67 -19.39
CA ASN A 14 22.17 26.38 -18.96
C ASN A 14 22.30 25.03 -18.23
N GLY A 15 21.61 23.99 -18.73
CA GLY A 15 21.62 22.65 -18.16
C GLY A 15 20.70 22.42 -16.95
N LEU A 16 20.12 23.47 -16.37
CA LEU A 16 19.20 23.38 -15.22
C LEU A 16 17.74 23.38 -15.67
N ILE A 17 16.90 22.55 -15.05
CA ILE A 17 15.46 22.60 -15.26
C ILE A 17 14.91 23.81 -14.48
N VAL A 18 14.36 24.78 -15.20
CA VAL A 18 13.88 26.06 -14.64
C VAL A 18 12.36 26.15 -14.53
N GLY A 19 11.65 25.20 -15.15
CA GLY A 19 10.20 25.13 -15.15
C GLY A 19 9.73 24.00 -16.07
N TYR A 20 8.46 24.03 -16.43
CA TYR A 20 7.85 23.10 -17.37
C TYR A 20 6.83 23.80 -18.23
N VAL A 21 6.43 23.17 -19.33
CA VAL A 21 5.29 23.60 -20.15
C VAL A 21 4.31 22.45 -20.31
N GLU A 22 3.04 22.81 -20.47
CA GLU A 22 1.96 21.85 -20.70
C GLU A 22 1.51 21.91 -22.16
N ARG A 23 1.38 20.76 -22.81
CA ARG A 23 1.00 20.64 -24.22
C ARG A 23 -0.27 21.42 -24.53
N ALA A 24 -1.28 21.28 -23.67
CA ALA A 24 -2.58 21.92 -23.82
C ALA A 24 -2.55 23.45 -23.72
N GLN A 25 -1.46 24.04 -23.22
CA GLN A 25 -1.31 25.48 -23.02
C GLN A 25 -0.30 26.11 -23.97
N LEU A 26 0.32 25.31 -24.83
CA LEU A 26 1.18 25.81 -25.90
C LEU A 26 0.28 26.36 -27.01
N CYS A 27 0.35 27.66 -27.24
CA CYS A 27 -0.22 28.32 -28.39
C CYS A 27 0.89 29.10 -29.13
N GLU A 28 0.52 29.99 -30.05
CA GLU A 28 1.51 30.83 -30.73
C GLU A 28 2.26 31.71 -29.73
N GLY A 29 3.58 31.72 -29.81
CA GLY A 29 4.41 32.49 -28.89
C GLY A 29 5.81 31.91 -28.71
N THR A 30 6.53 32.48 -27.75
CA THR A 30 7.83 31.98 -27.30
C THR A 30 7.65 31.01 -26.14
N LEU A 31 8.61 30.10 -25.96
CA LEU A 31 8.60 29.16 -24.84
C LEU A 31 8.51 29.86 -23.46
N GLU A 32 9.11 31.04 -23.34
CA GLU A 32 9.12 31.83 -22.11
C GLU A 32 7.71 32.25 -21.68
N GLN A 33 6.83 32.54 -22.64
CA GLN A 33 5.44 32.96 -22.38
C GLN A 33 4.57 31.83 -21.84
N HIS A 34 4.96 30.58 -22.08
CA HIS A 34 4.24 29.39 -21.61
C HIS A 34 4.92 28.72 -20.42
N LEU A 35 6.07 29.24 -19.97
CA LEU A 35 6.86 28.65 -18.90
C LEU A 35 6.09 28.70 -17.57
N ARG A 36 5.90 27.53 -16.97
CA ARG A 36 5.39 27.40 -15.61
C ARG A 36 6.53 27.17 -14.63
N CYS A 37 6.57 27.99 -13.59
CA CYS A 37 7.42 27.75 -12.44
C CYS A 37 6.90 26.54 -11.65
N PHE A 38 7.81 25.87 -10.94
CA PHE A 38 7.42 24.82 -10.01
C PHE A 38 6.82 25.43 -8.75
N GLU A 39 5.61 25.01 -8.40
CA GLU A 39 4.97 25.38 -7.15
C GLU A 39 5.50 24.49 -6.03
N GLU A 40 5.92 25.07 -4.88
CA GLU A 40 6.53 24.32 -3.77
C GLU A 40 5.64 23.16 -3.27
N GLN A 41 4.32 23.32 -3.28
CA GLN A 41 3.36 22.27 -2.91
C GLN A 41 3.33 21.05 -3.84
N LEU A 42 3.91 21.18 -5.04
CA LEU A 42 4.05 20.09 -6.00
C LEU A 42 5.46 19.50 -5.99
N LEU A 43 6.35 20.02 -5.14
CA LEU A 43 7.72 19.54 -5.00
C LEU A 43 7.81 18.49 -3.88
N LEU A 44 8.49 17.41 -4.21
CA LEU A 44 8.81 16.33 -3.28
C LEU A 44 10.34 16.20 -3.21
N ASP A 45 10.92 16.16 -2.01
CA ASP A 45 12.36 15.92 -1.87
C ASP A 45 12.70 14.44 -2.09
N GLU A 46 13.91 14.17 -2.58
CA GLU A 46 14.43 12.82 -2.88
C GLU A 46 14.33 11.81 -1.73
N SER A 47 14.28 12.29 -0.48
CA SER A 47 14.16 11.47 0.74
C SER A 47 12.72 11.22 1.19
N SER A 48 11.73 11.75 0.48
CA SER A 48 10.33 11.64 0.88
C SER A 48 9.79 10.23 0.66
N SER A 49 8.80 9.83 1.47
CA SER A 49 8.20 8.51 1.38
C SER A 49 7.30 8.35 0.14
N ILE A 50 7.08 7.09 -0.27
CA ILE A 50 6.11 6.76 -1.32
C ILE A 50 4.70 7.18 -0.89
N LEU A 51 4.33 7.02 0.39
CA LEU A 51 3.04 7.51 0.89
C LEU A 51 2.90 9.02 0.73
N GLY A 52 3.96 9.80 1.01
CA GLY A 52 3.96 11.24 0.79
C GLY A 52 3.75 11.60 -0.70
N ALA A 53 4.40 10.88 -1.60
CA ALA A 53 4.18 11.03 -3.04
C ALA A 53 2.72 10.74 -3.44
N LEU A 54 2.11 9.67 -2.91
CA LEU A 54 0.71 9.32 -3.15
C LEU A 54 -0.25 10.40 -2.64
N GLN A 55 0.01 10.96 -1.46
CA GLN A 55 -0.80 12.03 -0.85
C GLN A 55 -0.81 13.30 -1.69
N LEU A 56 0.35 13.71 -2.23
CA LEU A 56 0.42 14.85 -3.13
C LEU A 56 -0.25 14.56 -4.49
N LEU A 57 -0.05 13.36 -5.04
CA LEU A 57 -0.71 12.94 -6.28
C LEU A 57 -2.25 12.87 -6.14
N ALA A 58 -2.78 12.61 -4.94
CA ALA A 58 -4.23 12.66 -4.71
C ALA A 58 -4.83 14.05 -4.98
N GLN A 59 -4.01 15.10 -4.85
CA GLN A 59 -4.42 16.49 -4.96
C GLN A 59 -3.97 17.14 -6.28
N SER A 60 -3.05 16.50 -7.01
CA SER A 60 -2.48 17.03 -8.25
C SER A 60 -2.25 15.92 -9.29
N PRO A 61 -2.48 16.16 -10.59
CA PRO A 61 -2.22 15.16 -11.63
C PRO A 61 -0.74 14.73 -11.71
N ARG A 62 0.16 15.54 -11.15
CA ARG A 62 1.61 15.33 -11.19
C ARG A 62 2.31 16.03 -10.03
N ILE A 63 3.48 15.50 -9.68
CA ILE A 63 4.41 16.09 -8.73
C ILE A 63 5.82 16.05 -9.33
N PHE A 64 6.72 16.86 -8.79
CA PHE A 64 8.10 16.94 -9.25
C PHE A 64 9.05 16.61 -8.11
N VAL A 65 10.11 15.87 -8.41
CA VAL A 65 11.09 15.45 -7.41
C VAL A 65 12.31 16.35 -7.47
N ARG A 66 12.68 16.93 -6.32
CA ARG A 66 13.93 17.67 -6.14
C ARG A 66 15.04 16.70 -5.73
N VAL A 67 16.15 16.79 -6.47
CA VAL A 67 17.40 16.12 -6.15
C VAL A 67 18.47 17.17 -5.92
N MET A 68 19.15 17.15 -4.77
CA MET A 68 20.15 18.18 -4.38
C MET A 68 19.64 19.63 -4.58
N GLY A 69 18.39 19.90 -4.21
CA GLY A 69 17.77 21.24 -4.32
C GLY A 69 17.40 21.68 -5.75
N LYS A 70 17.46 20.78 -6.73
CA LYS A 70 17.04 21.05 -8.12
C LYS A 70 15.97 20.06 -8.56
N VAL A 71 14.96 20.53 -9.27
CA VAL A 71 13.97 19.62 -9.88
C VAL A 71 14.66 18.74 -10.92
N TRP A 72 14.49 17.43 -10.79
CA TRP A 72 15.15 16.44 -11.64
C TRP A 72 14.17 15.45 -12.29
N ALA A 73 13.06 15.14 -11.62
CA ALA A 73 12.10 14.17 -12.11
C ALA A 73 10.65 14.63 -11.94
N ILE A 74 9.75 13.91 -12.61
CA ILE A 74 8.29 14.06 -12.53
C ILE A 74 7.70 12.70 -12.14
N VAL A 75 6.66 12.71 -11.33
CA VAL A 75 5.83 11.55 -11.04
C VAL A 75 4.39 11.91 -11.34
N THR A 76 3.68 10.98 -11.96
CA THR A 76 2.30 11.12 -12.38
C THR A 76 1.47 9.96 -11.83
N LYS A 77 0.14 10.09 -11.91
CA LYS A 77 -0.76 8.99 -11.55
C LYS A 77 -0.50 7.70 -12.37
N GLY A 78 0.00 7.81 -13.59
CA GLY A 78 0.35 6.65 -14.43
C GLY A 78 1.51 5.82 -13.86
N ASP A 79 2.39 6.45 -13.07
CA ASP A 79 3.53 5.78 -12.44
C ASP A 79 3.10 4.84 -11.30
N LEU A 80 1.88 5.00 -10.78
CA LEU A 80 1.36 4.19 -9.68
C LEU A 80 1.12 2.71 -10.06
N GLN A 81 0.96 2.44 -11.35
CA GLN A 81 0.87 1.07 -11.88
C GLN A 81 2.24 0.42 -12.06
N LYS A 82 3.34 1.17 -11.91
CA LYS A 82 4.70 0.64 -12.09
C LYS A 82 5.09 -0.24 -10.91
N ALA A 83 6.01 -1.18 -11.19
CA ALA A 83 6.45 -2.18 -10.24
C ALA A 83 6.85 -1.62 -8.85
N PRO A 84 7.59 -0.49 -8.71
CA PRO A 84 8.00 0.00 -7.39
C PRO A 84 6.83 0.30 -6.44
N VAL A 85 5.77 0.95 -6.93
CA VAL A 85 4.59 1.30 -6.11
C VAL A 85 3.80 0.05 -5.75
N ARG A 86 3.65 -0.88 -6.70
CA ARG A 86 2.99 -2.16 -6.46
C ARG A 86 3.73 -3.01 -5.44
N MET A 87 5.06 -3.09 -5.55
CA MET A 87 5.91 -3.82 -4.61
C MET A 87 5.86 -3.21 -3.21
N TRP A 88 5.84 -1.89 -3.11
CA TRP A 88 5.71 -1.19 -1.84
C TRP A 88 4.36 -1.49 -1.17
N LEU A 89 3.24 -1.34 -1.88
CA LEU A 89 1.90 -1.69 -1.37
C LEU A 89 1.81 -3.18 -0.97
N PHE A 90 2.30 -4.07 -1.83
CA PHE A 90 2.31 -5.50 -1.55
C PHE A 90 3.16 -5.84 -0.33
N GLY A 91 4.29 -5.16 -0.17
CA GLY A 91 5.17 -5.28 0.99
C GLY A 91 4.45 -4.92 2.28
N ILE A 92 3.78 -3.76 2.34
CA ILE A 92 3.01 -3.35 3.52
C ILE A 92 1.93 -4.37 3.87
N VAL A 93 1.12 -4.81 2.90
CA VAL A 93 0.05 -5.77 3.19
C VAL A 93 0.60 -7.14 3.62
N SER A 94 1.73 -7.57 3.04
CA SER A 94 2.40 -8.81 3.45
C SER A 94 2.95 -8.71 4.87
N LEU A 95 3.53 -7.57 5.25
CA LEU A 95 4.02 -7.33 6.60
C LEU A 95 2.87 -7.34 7.63
N ILE A 96 1.74 -6.72 7.30
CA ILE A 96 0.52 -6.81 8.13
C ILE A 96 0.09 -8.27 8.29
N GLU A 97 0.07 -9.05 7.22
CA GLU A 97 -0.30 -10.46 7.27
C GLU A 97 0.65 -11.29 8.16
N MET A 98 1.96 -10.98 8.13
CA MET A 98 2.96 -11.57 9.02
C MET A 98 2.73 -11.18 10.48
N GLN A 99 2.44 -9.89 10.73
CA GLN A 99 2.17 -9.42 12.07
C GLN A 99 0.88 -10.02 12.65
N PHE A 100 -0.18 -10.16 11.86
CA PHE A 100 -1.40 -10.84 12.31
C PHE A 100 -1.11 -12.27 12.73
N LEU A 101 -0.28 -13.00 11.98
CA LEU A 101 0.12 -14.35 12.36
C LEU A 101 0.89 -14.36 13.69
N ARG A 102 1.83 -13.41 13.89
CA ARG A 102 2.57 -13.25 15.16
C ARG A 102 1.61 -13.02 16.33
N LEU A 103 0.69 -12.06 16.19
CA LEU A 103 -0.27 -11.70 17.21
C LEU A 103 -1.22 -12.85 17.55
N ILE A 104 -1.74 -13.55 16.54
CA ILE A 104 -2.60 -14.73 16.72
C ILE A 104 -1.87 -15.82 17.50
N ARG A 105 -0.61 -16.11 17.16
CA ARG A 105 0.20 -17.13 17.88
C ARG A 105 0.42 -16.78 19.34
N ALA A 106 0.62 -15.50 19.64
CA ALA A 106 0.86 -15.04 21.01
C ALA A 106 -0.41 -15.09 21.88
N VAL A 107 -1.55 -14.66 21.34
CA VAL A 107 -2.84 -14.67 22.06
C VAL A 107 -3.39 -16.09 22.18
N TYR A 108 -3.25 -16.91 21.13
CA TYR A 108 -3.81 -18.26 21.03
C TYR A 108 -2.72 -19.34 20.99
N PRO A 109 -2.04 -19.62 22.12
CA PRO A 109 -1.07 -20.71 22.20
C PRO A 109 -1.74 -22.07 21.97
N GLN A 110 -0.94 -23.07 21.59
CA GLN A 110 -1.39 -24.44 21.35
C GLN A 110 -2.52 -24.56 20.31
N GLU A 111 -2.52 -23.67 19.33
CA GLU A 111 -3.49 -23.63 18.23
C GLU A 111 -4.95 -23.46 18.72
N SER A 112 -5.16 -22.79 19.86
CA SER A 112 -6.49 -22.49 20.41
C SER A 112 -7.34 -21.60 19.49
N TRP A 113 -6.72 -20.91 18.53
CA TRP A 113 -7.40 -20.12 17.50
C TRP A 113 -8.29 -20.95 16.56
N LYS A 114 -8.13 -22.29 16.51
CA LYS A 114 -8.92 -23.17 15.64
C LYS A 114 -10.43 -23.02 15.81
N SER A 115 -10.90 -22.68 17.01
CA SER A 115 -12.32 -22.46 17.32
C SER A 115 -12.87 -21.14 16.73
N MET A 116 -12.00 -20.24 16.32
CA MET A 116 -12.35 -18.90 15.83
C MET A 116 -12.73 -18.89 14.34
N ILE A 117 -12.32 -19.91 13.59
CA ILE A 117 -12.64 -20.08 12.16
C ILE A 117 -13.60 -21.26 11.94
N SER A 118 -14.24 -21.29 10.77
CA SER A 118 -15.15 -22.40 10.45
C SER A 118 -14.39 -23.70 10.20
N LYS A 119 -15.09 -24.84 10.36
CA LYS A 119 -14.52 -26.16 10.06
C LYS A 119 -14.00 -26.24 8.62
N GLU A 120 -14.73 -25.68 7.66
CA GLU A 120 -14.32 -25.68 6.25
C GLU A 120 -12.99 -24.94 6.04
N ARG A 121 -12.80 -23.78 6.68
CA ARG A 121 -11.55 -23.01 6.61
C ARG A 121 -10.40 -23.76 7.28
N LEU A 122 -10.65 -24.38 8.43
CA LEU A 122 -9.67 -25.21 9.13
C LEU A 122 -9.24 -26.42 8.28
N ASP A 123 -10.18 -27.09 7.61
CA ASP A 123 -9.88 -28.23 6.75
C ASP A 123 -9.07 -27.81 5.51
N LYS A 124 -9.33 -26.62 4.94
CA LYS A 124 -8.48 -26.04 3.89
C LYS A 124 -7.06 -25.75 4.37
N ALA A 125 -6.89 -25.20 5.58
CA ALA A 125 -5.57 -24.98 6.17
C ALA A 125 -4.81 -26.29 6.40
N ARG A 126 -5.49 -27.35 6.85
CA ARG A 126 -4.90 -28.70 6.99
C ARG A 126 -4.46 -29.28 5.66
N GLN A 127 -5.29 -29.17 4.63
CA GLN A 127 -4.93 -29.63 3.29
C GLN A 127 -3.68 -28.90 2.77
N LEU A 128 -3.61 -27.58 2.97
CA LEU A 128 -2.44 -26.79 2.58
C LEU A 128 -1.18 -27.19 3.37
N LEU A 129 -1.32 -27.51 4.66
CA LEU A 129 -0.22 -28.02 5.48
C LEU A 129 0.30 -29.35 4.95
N GLU A 130 -0.59 -30.31 4.67
CA GLU A 130 -0.21 -31.60 4.08
C GLU A 130 0.54 -31.43 2.76
N ASP A 131 0.04 -30.57 1.88
CA ASP A 131 0.67 -30.30 0.58
C ASP A 131 2.06 -29.66 0.73
N ARG A 132 2.25 -28.76 1.71
CA ARG A 132 3.54 -28.13 2.00
C ARG A 132 4.52 -29.08 2.71
N GLN A 133 4.04 -29.92 3.60
CA GLN A 133 4.85 -30.95 4.26
C GLN A 133 5.35 -31.99 3.25
N ARG A 134 4.54 -32.34 2.23
CA ARG A 134 4.99 -33.18 1.10
C ARG A 134 6.17 -32.57 0.34
N ARG A 135 6.34 -31.25 0.38
CA ARG A 135 7.47 -30.51 -0.19
C ARG A 135 8.60 -30.26 0.82
N ASN A 136 8.53 -30.87 2.01
CA ASN A 136 9.50 -30.75 3.09
C ASN A 136 9.69 -29.31 3.60
N GLU A 137 8.62 -28.51 3.57
CA GLU A 137 8.62 -27.17 4.15
C GLU A 137 8.44 -27.24 5.68
N ALA A 138 9.32 -26.56 6.42
CA ALA A 138 9.24 -26.45 7.86
C ALA A 138 8.21 -25.39 8.26
N ILE A 139 6.95 -25.80 8.37
CA ILE A 139 5.81 -24.93 8.68
C ILE A 139 4.83 -25.59 9.66
N ASP A 140 4.03 -24.78 10.34
CA ASP A 140 2.92 -25.23 11.18
C ASP A 140 1.55 -24.95 10.54
N LEU A 141 0.48 -25.32 11.24
CA LEU A 141 -0.89 -25.12 10.75
C LEU A 141 -1.27 -23.63 10.66
N ALA A 142 -0.74 -22.79 11.55
CA ALA A 142 -1.03 -21.35 11.55
C ALA A 142 -0.39 -20.65 10.33
N ASP A 143 0.75 -21.14 9.84
CA ASP A 143 1.37 -20.67 8.58
C ASP A 143 0.46 -20.90 7.35
N CYS A 144 -0.53 -21.79 7.48
CA CYS A 144 -1.50 -22.10 6.42
C CYS A 144 -2.77 -21.24 6.47
N LEU A 145 -2.88 -20.34 7.45
CA LEU A 145 -3.96 -19.36 7.51
C LEU A 145 -3.81 -18.35 6.36
N GLN A 146 -4.91 -18.11 5.65
CA GLN A 146 -4.99 -17.05 4.66
C GLN A 146 -5.33 -15.72 5.33
N PHE A 147 -5.16 -14.61 4.60
CA PHE A 147 -5.53 -13.28 5.08
C PHE A 147 -6.95 -13.21 5.67
N ALA A 148 -7.95 -13.78 4.97
CA ALA A 148 -9.34 -13.84 5.43
C ALA A 148 -9.52 -14.57 6.78
N ASP A 149 -8.74 -15.63 7.02
CA ASP A 149 -8.77 -16.35 8.31
C ASP A 149 -8.21 -15.48 9.42
N LYS A 150 -7.04 -14.88 9.17
CA LYS A 150 -6.37 -13.98 10.13
C LYS A 150 -7.28 -12.80 10.47
N ARG A 151 -7.88 -12.17 9.45
CA ARG A 151 -8.90 -11.12 9.59
C ARG A 151 -10.04 -11.57 10.52
N THR A 152 -10.60 -12.75 10.27
CA THR A 152 -11.70 -13.29 11.10
C THR A 152 -11.28 -13.48 12.55
N ILE A 153 -10.09 -14.02 12.80
CA ILE A 153 -9.57 -14.23 14.15
C ILE A 153 -9.36 -12.88 14.85
N ILE A 154 -8.70 -11.92 14.18
CA ILE A 154 -8.46 -10.57 14.70
C ILE A 154 -9.77 -9.88 15.08
N LEU A 155 -10.77 -9.87 14.19
CA LEU A 155 -12.05 -9.19 14.43
C LEU A 155 -12.87 -9.82 15.57
N LYS A 156 -12.77 -11.13 15.76
CA LYS A 156 -13.46 -11.84 16.85
C LYS A 156 -12.74 -11.74 18.20
N THR A 157 -11.52 -11.21 18.22
CA THR A 157 -10.68 -11.15 19.42
C THR A 157 -10.53 -9.71 19.87
N ALA A 158 -11.28 -9.29 20.90
CA ALA A 158 -11.33 -7.89 21.33
C ALA A 158 -9.96 -7.28 21.65
N GLU A 159 -9.06 -8.06 22.26
CA GLU A 159 -7.67 -7.64 22.54
C GLU A 159 -6.91 -7.34 21.24
N LEU A 160 -6.95 -8.24 20.26
CA LEU A 160 -6.26 -8.05 18.97
C LEU A 160 -6.88 -6.92 18.15
N HIS A 161 -8.21 -6.82 18.13
CA HIS A 161 -8.93 -5.74 17.46
C HIS A 161 -8.54 -4.37 18.00
N SER A 162 -8.44 -4.24 19.32
CA SER A 162 -7.99 -3.00 19.97
C SER A 162 -6.51 -2.74 19.72
N ALA A 163 -5.68 -3.78 19.75
CA ALA A 163 -4.23 -3.70 19.55
C ALA A 163 -3.84 -3.12 18.19
N ILE A 164 -4.62 -3.41 17.14
CA ILE A 164 -4.35 -2.88 15.79
C ILE A 164 -4.94 -1.48 15.56
N GLY A 165 -5.33 -0.78 16.63
CA GLY A 165 -5.72 0.63 16.59
C GLY A 165 -7.19 0.90 16.20
N PHE A 166 -8.06 -0.11 16.25
CA PHE A 166 -9.48 0.07 15.95
C PHE A 166 -10.34 0.14 17.21
N THR A 167 -11.27 1.11 17.23
CA THR A 167 -12.29 1.24 18.27
C THR A 167 -13.66 0.69 17.84
N SER A 168 -13.85 0.46 16.53
CA SER A 168 -15.09 0.01 15.91
C SER A 168 -14.85 -1.26 15.10
N SER A 169 -15.60 -2.33 15.40
CA SER A 169 -15.50 -3.61 14.67
C SER A 169 -15.92 -3.47 13.22
N ASN A 170 -16.98 -2.72 12.92
CA ASN A 170 -17.45 -2.51 11.54
C ASN A 170 -16.42 -1.75 10.70
N THR A 171 -15.75 -0.76 11.29
CA THR A 171 -14.71 0.01 10.60
C THR A 171 -13.47 -0.84 10.35
N ALA A 172 -13.08 -1.65 11.35
CA ALA A 172 -11.98 -2.60 11.20
C ALA A 172 -12.28 -3.62 10.10
N GLU A 173 -13.48 -4.19 10.10
CA GLU A 173 -13.91 -5.15 9.09
C GLU A 173 -13.77 -4.55 7.69
N SER A 174 -14.45 -3.43 7.42
CA SER A 174 -14.39 -2.74 6.11
C SER A 174 -12.96 -2.52 5.62
N ILE A 175 -12.07 -1.98 6.47
CA ILE A 175 -10.69 -1.68 6.07
C ILE A 175 -9.90 -2.97 5.80
N LEU A 176 -10.06 -4.00 6.62
CA LEU A 176 -9.37 -5.27 6.42
C LEU A 176 -9.89 -6.01 5.19
N GLU A 177 -11.18 -5.90 4.83
CA GLU A 177 -11.70 -6.43 3.56
C GLU A 177 -11.10 -5.69 2.36
N GLU A 178 -11.00 -4.36 2.43
CA GLU A 178 -10.37 -3.56 1.38
C GLU A 178 -8.89 -3.88 1.18
N LEU A 179 -8.15 -4.16 2.28
CA LEU A 179 -6.76 -4.62 2.24
C LEU A 179 -6.65 -6.03 1.64
N GLU A 180 -7.57 -6.93 1.98
CA GLU A 180 -7.62 -8.26 1.38
C GLU A 180 -7.85 -8.18 -0.13
N GLN A 181 -8.78 -7.31 -0.57
CA GLN A 181 -9.03 -7.08 -1.98
C GLN A 181 -7.79 -6.50 -2.67
N LEU A 182 -7.18 -5.47 -2.08
CA LEU A 182 -5.95 -4.87 -2.61
C LEU A 182 -4.82 -5.90 -2.74
N ARG A 183 -4.64 -6.77 -1.74
CA ARG A 183 -3.67 -7.86 -1.78
C ARG A 183 -3.90 -8.79 -2.98
N ASN A 184 -5.15 -9.14 -3.24
CA ASN A 184 -5.50 -10.01 -4.37
C ASN A 184 -5.24 -9.31 -5.71
N GLU A 185 -5.64 -8.05 -5.86
CA GLU A 185 -5.37 -7.25 -7.06
C GLU A 185 -3.86 -7.11 -7.33
N LEU A 186 -3.07 -6.89 -6.29
CA LEU A 186 -1.61 -6.79 -6.36
C LEU A 186 -0.99 -8.11 -6.81
N ALA A 187 -1.38 -9.23 -6.17
CA ALA A 187 -0.87 -10.57 -6.46
C ALA A 187 -1.23 -11.05 -7.88
N HIS A 188 -2.36 -10.59 -8.43
CA HIS A 188 -2.83 -10.96 -9.76
C HIS A 188 -2.47 -9.94 -10.86
N ALA A 189 -1.57 -8.99 -10.57
CA ALA A 189 -1.16 -7.94 -11.51
C ALA A 189 -2.34 -7.10 -12.07
N GLN A 190 -3.44 -6.99 -11.33
CA GLN A 190 -4.64 -6.25 -11.74
C GLN A 190 -4.46 -4.75 -11.56
N ASP A 191 -5.34 -3.96 -12.19
CA ASP A 191 -5.41 -2.50 -12.04
C ASP A 191 -5.83 -2.15 -10.61
N ILE A 192 -4.97 -1.43 -9.88
CA ILE A 192 -5.20 -0.99 -8.49
C ILE A 192 -5.71 0.45 -8.35
N ILE A 193 -5.86 1.17 -9.48
CA ILE A 193 -6.12 2.61 -9.52
C ILE A 193 -7.55 2.90 -9.99
N THR A 194 -8.00 2.22 -11.03
CA THR A 194 -9.33 2.44 -11.63
C THR A 194 -10.42 2.11 -10.61
N GLY A 195 -11.31 3.08 -10.35
CA GLY A 195 -12.41 2.94 -9.37
C GLY A 195 -12.02 3.06 -7.90
N ARG A 196 -10.72 2.99 -7.55
CA ARG A 196 -10.22 3.10 -6.17
C ARG A 196 -9.56 4.45 -5.86
N TRP A 197 -9.14 5.20 -6.88
CA TRP A 197 -8.52 6.50 -6.68
C TRP A 197 -9.55 7.60 -6.35
N PRO A 198 -9.30 8.50 -5.38
CA PRO A 198 -8.09 8.65 -4.56
C PRO A 198 -8.07 7.82 -3.26
N GLY A 199 -9.13 7.08 -2.93
CA GLY A 199 -9.26 6.30 -1.69
C GLY A 199 -8.14 5.28 -1.44
N LEU A 200 -7.43 4.81 -2.47
CA LEU A 200 -6.21 3.99 -2.32
C LEU A 200 -5.17 4.66 -1.39
N VAL A 201 -5.07 5.99 -1.42
CA VAL A 201 -4.12 6.73 -0.58
C VAL A 201 -4.50 6.63 0.89
N ASP A 202 -5.79 6.75 1.21
CA ASP A 202 -6.28 6.58 2.57
C ASP A 202 -6.10 5.14 3.05
N LEU A 203 -6.36 4.16 2.18
CA LEU A 203 -6.12 2.75 2.48
C LEU A 203 -4.64 2.46 2.73
N ALA A 204 -3.73 3.00 1.92
CA ALA A 204 -2.28 2.85 2.11
C ALA A 204 -1.81 3.48 3.42
N LYS A 205 -2.32 4.68 3.75
CA LYS A 205 -2.07 5.33 5.04
C LYS A 205 -2.57 4.47 6.20
N LYS A 206 -3.79 3.92 6.08
CA LYS A 206 -4.35 3.02 7.09
C LYS A 206 -3.54 1.74 7.25
N ALA A 207 -3.01 1.20 6.15
CA ALA A 207 -2.15 0.03 6.17
C ALA A 207 -0.86 0.31 6.95
N GLU A 208 -0.18 1.44 6.73
CA GLU A 208 0.99 1.82 7.54
C GLU A 208 0.64 1.97 9.03
N GLN A 209 -0.49 2.61 9.35
CA GLN A 209 -0.94 2.76 10.75
C GLN A 209 -1.23 1.41 11.43
N ILE A 210 -1.86 0.47 10.72
CA ILE A 210 -2.11 -0.88 11.23
C ILE A 210 -0.79 -1.61 11.46
N LEU A 211 0.15 -1.50 10.52
CA LEU A 211 1.45 -2.14 10.63
C LEU A 211 2.22 -1.63 11.85
N GLU A 212 2.30 -0.30 12.02
CA GLU A 212 2.93 0.34 13.17
C GLU A 212 2.29 -0.11 14.50
N ALA A 213 0.95 -0.07 14.59
CA ALA A 213 0.24 -0.54 15.78
C ALA A 213 0.50 -2.04 16.08
N CYS A 214 0.62 -2.86 15.04
CA CYS A 214 0.97 -4.26 15.22
C CYS A 214 2.41 -4.44 15.74
N GLU A 215 3.36 -3.60 15.33
CA GLU A 215 4.76 -3.68 15.75
C GLU A 215 4.95 -3.23 17.21
N GLU A 216 4.19 -2.22 17.65
CA GLU A 216 4.20 -1.73 19.03
C GLU A 216 3.44 -2.65 20.01
N CYS A 217 2.58 -3.53 19.50
CA CYS A 217 1.80 -4.43 20.33
C CYS A 217 2.61 -5.61 20.88
N GLU A 218 2.63 -5.73 22.21
CA GLU A 218 3.04 -6.93 22.95
C GLU A 218 1.78 -7.65 23.49
N PRO A 219 1.18 -8.58 22.73
CA PRO A 219 -0.03 -9.28 23.15
C PRO A 219 0.24 -10.23 24.33
N GLN A 220 -0.74 -10.35 25.23
CA GLN A 220 -0.70 -11.36 26.29
C GLN A 220 -1.55 -12.59 25.91
N PRO A 221 -1.20 -13.79 26.39
CA PRO A 221 -1.99 -14.98 26.11
C PRO A 221 -3.38 -14.87 26.73
N THR A 222 -4.44 -15.21 25.99
CA THR A 222 -5.79 -15.30 26.56
C THR A 222 -5.86 -16.41 27.62
N SER A 223 -6.44 -16.09 28.77
CA SER A 223 -6.65 -17.00 29.91
C SER A 223 -7.75 -18.03 29.68
#